data_AF-A0A7Y5EYA0-F1
#
_entry.id   AF-A0A7Y5EYA0-F1
#
_cell.length_a   1.000
_cell.length_b   1.000
_cell.length_c   1.000
_cell.angle_alpha   90.00
_cell.angle_beta   90.00
_cell.angle_gamma   90.00
#
_symmetry.space_group_name_H-M   'P 1'
#
loop_
_entity.id
_entity.type
_entity.pdbx_description
1 polymer ?
#
loop_
_entity_poly.entity_id
_entity_poly.type
_entity_poly.pdbx_seq_one_letter_code
_entity_poly.pdbx_strand_id
1 'polypeptide(L)' 'MNYKNWKDKAKNPDEIMKPLKSGDKIFVHGASATPTPLLELMVKRKDLENVHLYHLHLAGNIPFAEPEFKNQFYSTS' A
#
# COMPACT_ATOMS: atom_id res chain seq x y z
N MET A 1 19.50 13.80 4.27
CA MET A 1 18.32 14.66 4.55
C MET A 1 18.29 14.97 6.03
N ASN A 2 18.21 16.25 6.42
CA ASN A 2 18.24 16.69 7.82
C ASN A 2 16.82 17.08 8.25
N TYR A 3 16.01 16.09 8.65
CA TYR A 3 14.64 16.32 9.12
C TYR A 3 14.67 16.74 10.58
N LYS A 4 14.03 17.85 10.93
CA LYS A 4 14.02 18.39 12.30
C LYS A 4 12.88 17.79 13.13
N ASN A 5 11.78 17.39 12.51
CA ASN A 5 10.64 16.74 13.16
C ASN A 5 9.82 15.87 12.19
N TRP A 6 8.73 15.25 12.66
CA TRP A 6 7.90 14.36 11.84
C TRP A 6 7.13 15.07 10.73
N LYS A 7 6.77 16.34 10.90
CA LYS A 7 6.03 17.12 9.90
C LYS A 7 6.88 17.33 8.64
N ASP A 8 8.19 17.42 8.79
CA ASP A 8 9.12 17.56 7.65
C ASP A 8 9.16 16.29 6.77
N LYS A 9 8.67 15.16 7.29
CA LYS A 9 8.50 13.90 6.55
C LYS A 9 7.08 13.71 6.02
N ALA A 10 6.13 14.53 6.45
CA ALA A 10 4.75 14.44 5.99
C ALA A 10 4.71 14.81 4.50
N LYS A 11 3.95 14.02 3.75
CA LYS A 11 3.79 14.14 2.31
C LYS A 11 2.31 14.10 1.98
N ASN A 12 1.93 14.67 0.84
CA ASN A 12 0.59 14.47 0.32
C ASN A 12 0.41 13.00 -0.14
N PRO A 13 -0.84 12.53 -0.30
CA PRO A 13 -1.13 11.15 -0.67
C PRO A 13 -0.36 10.61 -1.88
N ASP A 14 -0.27 11.39 -2.96
CA ASP A 14 0.38 10.96 -4.20
C ASP A 14 1.89 10.80 -4.02
N GLU A 15 2.52 11.73 -3.30
CA GLU A 15 3.96 11.70 -2.99
C GLU A 15 4.35 10.51 -2.08
N ILE A 16 3.44 10.04 -1.22
CA ILE A 16 3.67 8.86 -0.37
C ILE A 16 3.75 7.58 -1.21
N MET A 17 3.01 7.51 -2.31
CA MET A 17 2.93 6.31 -3.15
C MET A 17 3.99 6.24 -4.25
N LYS A 18 4.63 7.37 -4.60
CA LYS A 18 5.70 7.40 -5.63
C LYS A 18 6.81 6.35 -5.45
N PRO A 19 7.25 5.97 -4.24
CA PRO A 19 8.31 4.98 -4.08
C PRO A 19 7.92 3.57 -4.54
N LEU A 20 6.62 3.25 -4.56
CA LEU A 20 6.12 1.93 -4.93
C LEU A 20 6.26 1.69 -6.44
N LYS A 21 6.76 0.51 -6.80
CA LYS A 21 7.05 0.09 -8.18
C LYS A 21 6.45 -1.28 -8.48
N SER A 22 6.25 -1.57 -9.77
CA SER A 22 5.86 -2.90 -10.23
C SER A 22 6.87 -3.96 -9.79
N GLY A 23 6.39 -5.12 -9.35
CA GLY A 23 7.23 -6.20 -8.84
C GLY A 23 7.62 -6.10 -7.36
N ASP A 24 7.30 -4.99 -6.68
CA ASP A 24 7.65 -4.81 -5.26
C ASP A 24 6.99 -5.86 -4.36
N LYS A 25 7.72 -6.25 -3.32
CA LYS A 25 7.25 -7.17 -2.26
C LYS A 25 7.11 -6.39 -0.96
N ILE A 26 5.89 -6.21 -0.50
CA ILE A 26 5.54 -5.30 0.59
C ILE A 26 4.97 -6.10 1.75
N PHE A 27 5.40 -5.79 2.96
CA PHE A 27 4.71 -6.24 4.16
C PHE A 27 3.66 -5.21 4.60
N VAL A 28 2.41 -5.65 4.77
CA VAL A 28 1.30 -4.82 5.25
C VAL A 28 0.99 -5.21 6.70
N HIS A 29 1.00 -4.23 7.60
CA HIS A 29 0.63 -4.46 9.00
C HIS A 29 -0.81 -4.95 9.13
N GLY A 30 -1.04 -5.94 9.98
CA GLY A 30 -2.33 -6.58 10.19
C GLY A 30 -3.15 -6.04 11.37
N ALA A 31 -4.32 -6.65 11.56
CA ALA A 31 -5.28 -6.40 12.62
C ALA A 31 -5.60 -4.89 12.75
N SER A 32 -5.61 -4.35 13.96
CA SER A 32 -5.92 -2.94 14.21
C SER A 32 -4.90 -1.95 13.62
N ALA A 33 -3.75 -2.43 13.13
CA ALA A 33 -2.73 -1.62 12.47
C ALA A 33 -2.80 -1.66 10.94
N THR A 34 -3.85 -2.26 10.36
CA THR A 34 -4.07 -2.25 8.91
C THR A 34 -4.10 -0.82 8.37
N PRO A 35 -3.17 -0.45 7.46
CA PRO A 35 -3.04 0.93 6.99
C PRO A 35 -4.06 1.21 5.87
N THR A 36 -5.36 1.11 6.18
CA THR A 36 -6.47 1.22 5.22
C THR A 36 -6.35 2.41 4.27
N PRO A 37 -6.01 3.64 4.71
CA PRO A 37 -5.85 4.77 3.80
C PRO A 37 -4.73 4.57 2.77
N LEU A 38 -3.65 3.86 3.12
CA LEU A 38 -2.58 3.55 2.18
C LEU A 38 -3.01 2.47 1.19
N LEU A 39 -3.80 1.48 1.61
CA LEU A 39 -4.33 0.47 0.70
C LEU A 39 -5.27 1.09 -0.35
N GLU A 40 -6.12 2.05 0.05
CA GLU A 40 -7.01 2.79 -0.85
C GLU A 40 -6.26 3.68 -1.84
N LEU A 41 -5.16 4.32 -1.40
CA LEU A 41 -4.31 5.12 -2.28
C LEU A 41 -3.52 4.25 -3.26
N MET A 42 -3.08 3.06 -2.82
CA MET A 42 -2.32 2.14 -3.64
C MET A 42 -3.12 1.65 -4.85
N VAL A 43 -4.39 1.24 -4.67
CA VAL A 43 -5.23 0.73 -5.77
C VAL A 43 -5.63 1.79 -6.81
N LYS A 44 -5.46 3.09 -6.49
CA LYS A 44 -5.66 4.19 -7.44
C LYS A 44 -4.53 4.29 -8.46
N ARG A 45 -3.36 3.71 -8.19
CA ARG A 45 -2.22 3.69 -9.12
C ARG A 45 -2.46 2.65 -10.21
N LYS A 46 -2.62 3.13 -11.45
CA LYS A 46 -2.89 2.29 -12.62
C LYS A 46 -1.63 1.82 -13.35
N ASP A 47 -0.46 2.30 -12.92
CA ASP A 47 0.86 2.01 -13.47
C ASP A 47 1.60 0.88 -12.74
N LEU A 48 0.96 0.27 -11.74
CA LEU A 48 1.53 -0.82 -10.96
C LEU A 48 1.07 -2.18 -11.47
N GLU A 49 2.01 -3.11 -11.56
CA GLU A 49 1.79 -4.50 -11.94
C GLU A 49 2.61 -5.43 -11.05
N ASN A 50 2.13 -6.65 -10.79
CA ASN A 50 2.89 -7.68 -10.07
C ASN A 50 3.40 -7.26 -8.68
N VAL A 51 2.62 -6.47 -7.94
CA VAL A 51 2.97 -6.09 -6.57
C VAL A 51 2.51 -7.18 -5.60
N HIS A 52 3.41 -7.71 -4.78
CA HIS A 52 3.12 -8.76 -3.82
C HIS A 52 2.93 -8.18 -2.42
N LEU A 53 1.80 -8.51 -1.79
CA LEU A 53 1.42 -8.04 -0.47
C LEU A 53 1.43 -9.21 0.51
N TYR A 54 2.36 -9.16 1.46
CA TYR A 54 2.47 -10.11 2.56
C TYR A 54 1.86 -9.53 3.81
N HIS A 55 0.95 -10.27 4.44
CA HIS A 55 0.27 -9.79 5.64
C HIS A 55 -0.21 -10.95 6.50
N LEU A 56 -0.63 -10.65 7.73
CA LEU A 56 -1.50 -11.56 8.47
C LEU A 56 -2.96 -11.12 8.24
N HIS A 57 -3.86 -11.49 9.15
CA HIS A 57 -5.23 -10.98 9.15
C HIS A 57 -5.25 -9.45 9.02
N LEU A 58 -5.95 -8.94 8.00
CA LEU A 58 -6.21 -7.51 7.80
C LEU A 58 -7.63 -7.17 8.30
N ALA A 59 -7.83 -5.92 8.70
CA ALA A 59 -9.15 -5.42 9.12
C ALA A 59 -9.59 -4.20 8.30
N GLY A 60 -10.90 -4.00 8.17
CA GLY A 60 -11.48 -2.88 7.43
C GLY A 60 -11.60 -3.14 5.93
N ASN A 61 -11.56 -2.08 5.12
CA ASN A 61 -11.69 -2.14 3.67
C ASN A 61 -10.39 -2.66 3.04
N ILE A 62 -10.47 -3.71 2.22
CA ILE A 62 -9.32 -4.37 1.58
C ILE A 62 -9.45 -4.25 0.05
N PRO A 63 -9.29 -3.03 -0.51
CA PRO A 63 -9.69 -2.76 -1.88
C PRO A 63 -8.87 -3.51 -2.93
N PHE A 64 -7.62 -3.89 -2.62
CA PHE A 64 -6.77 -4.65 -3.54
C PHE A 64 -7.27 -6.08 -3.78
N ALA A 65 -8.19 -6.59 -2.95
CA ALA A 65 -8.77 -7.92 -3.09
C ALA A 65 -9.94 -7.96 -4.08
N GLU A 66 -10.40 -6.81 -4.57
CA GLU A 66 -11.47 -6.75 -5.56
C GLU A 66 -11.03 -7.39 -6.90
N PRO A 67 -11.95 -8.06 -7.64
CA PRO A 67 -11.60 -8.80 -8.86
C PRO A 67 -10.89 -7.97 -9.94
N GLU A 68 -11.15 -6.67 -9.99
CA GLU A 68 -10.54 -5.75 -10.96
C GLU A 68 -9.02 -5.59 -10.77
N PHE A 69 -8.50 -5.90 -9.58
CA PHE A 69 -7.09 -5.75 -9.24
C PHE A 69 -6.29 -7.05 -9.20
N LYS A 70 -6.91 -8.19 -9.56
CA LYS A 70 -6.29 -9.53 -9.45
C LYS A 70 -4.96 -9.72 -10.19
N ASN A 71 -4.69 -8.89 -11.20
CA ASN A 71 -3.44 -8.92 -11.98
C ASN A 71 -2.44 -7.83 -11.56
N GLN A 72 -2.85 -6.92 -10.66
CA GLN A 72 -2.00 -5.83 -10.16
C GLN A 72 -1.41 -6.19 -8.79
N PHE A 73 -2.22 -6.78 -7.91
CA PHE A 73 -1.82 -7.11 -6.54
C PHE A 73 -2.01 -8.60 -6.24
N TYR A 74 -1.01 -9.18 -5.59
CA TYR A 74 -0.97 -10.59 -5.20
C TYR A 74 -0.88 -10.68 -3.68
N SER A 75 -1.98 -11.10 -3.04
CA SER A 75 -2.07 -11.27 -1.60
C SER A 75 -1.50 -12.61 -1.17
N THR A 76 -0.66 -12.62 -0.14
CA THR A 76 -0.19 -13.82 0.55
C THR A 76 -0.33 -13.58 2.04
N SER A 77 -1.24 -14.34 2.68
CA SER A 77 -1.50 -14.26 4.11
C SER A 77 -0.95 -15.45 4.88
#